data_AF-R7RY87-F1
#
_entry.id   AF-R7RY87-F1
#
_cell.length_a   1.000
_cell.length_b   1.000
_cell.length_c   1.000
_cell.angle_alpha   90.00
_cell.angle_beta   90.00
_cell.angle_gamma   90.00
#
_symmetry.space_group_name_H-M   'P 1'
#
loop_
_entity.id
_entity.type
_entity.pdbx_description
1 polymer ?
#
loop_
_entity_poly.entity_id
_entity_poly.type
_entity_poly.pdbx_seq_one_letter_code
_entity_poly.pdbx_strand_id
1 'polypeptide(L)'
;ETIRLYMPSDIQEDLRSTYCDTLLAQMEADLRYACATEGLQDLRRQLHLRVYMVKLKIHNVTGQKGNTRARGLQETIEVKVSDAAARYRTARKAFIALKGNDGPWKHKMRELKAGDVVGLGESAQRELLRREDEAIRMRAQANRSSSTNEAI
;
A
#
# COMPACT_ATOMS: atom_id res chain seq x y z
N GLU A 1 -13.15 13.14 23.51
CA GLU A 1 -13.88 11.89 23.79
C GLU A 1 -13.98 11.07 22.51
N THR A 2 -13.79 9.75 22.58
CA THR A 2 -13.91 8.85 21.42
C THR A 2 -15.08 7.90 21.67
N ILE A 3 -16.29 8.32 21.30
CA ILE A 3 -17.48 7.47 21.40
C ILE A 3 -17.39 6.41 20.31
N ARG A 4 -17.45 5.13 20.69
CA ARG A 4 -17.38 4.01 19.76
C ARG A 4 -18.71 3.88 19.02
N LEU A 5 -18.70 4.20 17.73
CA LEU A 5 -19.84 4.02 16.84
C LEU A 5 -19.88 2.56 16.40
N TYR A 6 -21.03 1.90 16.60
CA TYR A 6 -21.27 0.55 16.11
C TYR A 6 -22.00 0.62 14.78
N MET A 7 -21.50 -0.12 13.79
CA MET A 7 -22.18 -0.32 12.52
C MET A 7 -22.93 -1.66 12.52
N PRO A 8 -23.93 -1.87 11.65
CA PRO A 8 -24.58 -3.17 11.47
C PRO A 8 -23.58 -4.34 11.28
N SER A 9 -22.45 -4.10 10.61
CA SER A 9 -21.38 -5.09 10.44
C SER A 9 -20.58 -5.44 11.72
N ASP A 10 -20.63 -4.61 12.77
CA ASP A 10 -20.00 -4.88 14.07
C ASP A 10 -20.90 -5.70 15.01
N ILE A 11 -22.20 -5.81 14.68
CA ILE A 11 -23.19 -6.56 15.44
C ILE A 11 -23.21 -8.03 14.97
N GLN A 12 -23.34 -8.96 15.92
CA GLN A 12 -23.49 -10.39 15.64
C GLN A 12 -24.73 -10.65 14.77
N GLU A 13 -24.61 -11.61 13.86
CA GLU A 13 -25.65 -11.93 12.87
C GLU A 13 -27.02 -12.23 13.52
N ASP A 14 -27.02 -13.00 14.62
CA ASP A 14 -28.23 -13.39 15.37
C ASP A 14 -28.99 -12.18 15.95
N LEU A 15 -28.27 -11.14 16.35
CA LEU A 15 -28.84 -9.93 16.95
C LEU A 15 -29.21 -8.88 15.90
N ARG A 16 -28.64 -8.98 14.69
CA ARG A 16 -28.82 -7.97 13.64
C ARG A 16 -30.27 -7.89 13.17
N SER A 17 -30.96 -9.02 13.07
CA SER A 17 -32.39 -9.07 12.72
C SER A 17 -33.29 -8.36 13.75
N THR A 18 -32.83 -8.27 15.01
CA THR A 18 -33.60 -7.70 16.12
C THR A 18 -33.38 -6.19 16.26
N TYR A 19 -32.15 -5.72 16.02
CA TYR A 19 -31.77 -4.32 16.28
C TYR A 19 -31.53 -3.47 15.04
N CYS A 20 -31.34 -4.09 13.86
CA CYS A 20 -31.07 -3.36 12.61
C CYS A 20 -32.16 -3.63 11.58
N ASP A 21 -32.61 -2.57 10.93
CA ASP A 21 -33.41 -2.70 9.73
C ASP A 21 -32.58 -3.38 8.62
N THR A 22 -33.21 -4.32 7.93
CA THR A 22 -32.66 -5.00 6.76
C THR A 22 -32.21 -4.04 5.68
N LEU A 23 -32.91 -2.92 5.51
CA LEU A 23 -32.54 -1.87 4.55
C LEU A 23 -31.21 -1.21 4.95
N LEU A 24 -31.02 -0.94 6.25
CA LEU A 24 -29.81 -0.31 6.75
C LEU A 24 -28.59 -1.23 6.57
N ALA A 25 -28.74 -2.52 6.84
CA ALA A 25 -27.69 -3.52 6.60
C ALA A 25 -27.35 -3.63 5.10
N GLN A 26 -28.34 -3.52 4.23
CA GLN A 26 -28.13 -3.51 2.78
C GLN A 26 -27.38 -2.26 2.30
N MET A 27 -27.78 -1.07 2.78
CA MET A 27 -27.09 0.19 2.48
C MET A 27 -25.63 0.14 2.95
N GLU A 28 -25.37 -0.39 4.15
CA GLU A 28 -24.00 -0.57 4.61
C GLU A 28 -23.24 -1.54 3.70
N ALA A 29 -23.84 -2.66 3.30
CA ALA A 29 -23.17 -3.62 2.43
C ALA A 29 -22.75 -2.97 1.09
N ASP A 30 -23.63 -2.17 0.49
CA ASP A 30 -23.34 -1.45 -0.76
C ASP A 30 -22.23 -0.41 -0.57
N LEU A 31 -22.24 0.32 0.54
CA LEU A 31 -21.16 1.23 0.92
C LEU A 31 -19.83 0.50 1.10
N ARG A 32 -19.81 -0.63 1.82
CA ARG A 32 -18.59 -1.42 2.06
C ARG A 32 -18.04 -2.00 0.76
N TYR A 33 -18.91 -2.40 -0.16
CA TYR A 33 -18.51 -2.81 -1.51
C TYR A 33 -17.81 -1.67 -2.25
N ALA A 34 -18.40 -0.48 -2.27
CA ALA A 34 -17.80 0.71 -2.87
C ALA A 34 -16.44 1.04 -2.24
N CYS A 35 -16.36 1.13 -0.91
CA CYS A 35 -15.12 1.39 -0.18
C CYS A 35 -14.02 0.36 -0.48
N ALA A 36 -14.38 -0.91 -0.62
CA ALA A 36 -13.41 -1.94 -0.96
C ALA A 36 -12.92 -1.80 -2.40
N THR A 37 -13.80 -1.49 -3.36
CA THR A 37 -13.40 -1.25 -4.75
C THR A 37 -12.50 -0.03 -4.89
N GLU A 38 -12.83 1.07 -4.22
CA GLU A 38 -11.99 2.27 -4.15
C GLU A 38 -10.65 1.97 -3.50
N GLY A 39 -10.64 1.26 -2.37
CA GLY A 39 -9.41 0.86 -1.68
C GLY A 39 -8.46 0.05 -2.57
N LEU A 40 -8.99 -0.86 -3.41
CA LEU A 40 -8.18 -1.59 -4.39
C LEU A 40 -7.66 -0.69 -5.52
N GLN A 41 -8.47 0.24 -6.02
CA GLN A 41 -8.05 1.18 -7.05
C GLN A 41 -6.95 2.10 -6.53
N ASP A 42 -7.11 2.65 -5.33
CA ASP A 42 -6.11 3.46 -4.66
C ASP A 42 -4.83 2.67 -4.42
N LEU A 43 -4.94 1.42 -3.94
CA LEU A 43 -3.79 0.55 -3.75
C LEU A 43 -3.00 0.37 -5.05
N ARG A 44 -3.68 0.04 -6.16
CA ARG A 44 -3.04 -0.09 -7.48
C ARG A 44 -2.36 1.21 -7.89
N ARG A 45 -3.03 2.35 -7.71
CA ARG A 45 -2.46 3.67 -8.02
C ARG A 45 -1.19 3.94 -7.23
N GLN A 46 -1.19 3.68 -5.91
CA GLN A 46 0.00 3.89 -5.07
C GLN A 46 1.13 2.93 -5.43
N LEU A 47 0.82 1.67 -5.76
CA LEU A 47 1.82 0.70 -6.24
C LEU A 47 2.47 1.15 -7.56
N HIS A 48 1.68 1.69 -8.50
CA HIS A 48 2.23 2.28 -9.72
C HIS A 48 3.11 3.50 -9.45
N LEU A 49 2.68 4.38 -8.53
CA LEU A 49 3.48 5.54 -8.12
C LEU A 49 4.79 5.11 -7.47
N ARG A 50 4.78 4.08 -6.62
CA ARG A 50 5.99 3.51 -6.02
C ARG A 50 7.00 3.07 -7.08
N VAL A 51 6.54 2.29 -8.05
CA VAL A 51 7.34 1.77 -9.19
C VAL A 51 7.90 2.92 -10.03
N TYR A 52 7.09 3.94 -10.30
CA TYR A 52 7.50 5.12 -11.06
C TYR A 52 8.50 6.00 -10.30
N MET A 53 8.32 6.21 -9.00
CA MET A 53 9.25 7.00 -8.17
C MET A 53 10.64 6.38 -8.09
N VAL A 54 10.75 5.06 -8.08
CA VAL A 54 12.05 4.38 -8.16
C VAL A 54 12.76 4.75 -9.47
N LYS A 55 12.08 4.67 -10.61
CA LYS A 55 12.65 5.05 -11.92
C LYS A 55 13.04 6.54 -11.94
N LEU A 56 12.21 7.41 -11.39
CA LEU A 56 12.49 8.83 -11.30
C LEU A 56 13.71 9.13 -10.43
N LYS A 57 13.86 8.44 -9.29
CA LYS A 57 15.03 8.58 -8.41
C LYS A 57 16.31 8.23 -9.17
N ILE A 58 16.32 7.07 -9.83
CA ILE A 58 17.47 6.58 -10.60
C ILE A 58 17.91 7.61 -11.65
N HIS A 59 16.97 8.17 -12.41
CA HIS A 59 17.31 9.04 -13.54
C HIS A 59 17.62 10.50 -13.15
N ASN A 60 16.91 11.05 -12.16
CA ASN A 60 16.86 12.51 -11.97
C ASN A 60 17.37 12.99 -10.61
N VAL A 61 17.60 12.10 -9.65
CA VAL A 61 17.96 12.52 -8.28
C VAL A 61 19.46 12.46 -8.09
N THR A 62 20.09 13.63 -8.03
CA THR A 62 21.51 13.79 -7.71
C THR A 62 21.71 14.61 -6.43
N GLY A 63 22.85 14.40 -5.76
CA GLY A 63 23.20 15.11 -4.52
C GLY A 63 22.40 14.69 -3.28
N GLN A 64 22.81 15.20 -2.11
CA GLN A 64 22.22 14.82 -0.82
C GLN A 64 20.79 15.35 -0.61
N LYS A 65 20.55 16.62 -0.96
CA LYS A 65 19.22 17.26 -0.80
C LYS A 65 18.13 16.57 -1.62
N GLY A 66 18.45 16.23 -2.88
CA GLY A 66 17.54 15.49 -3.76
C GLY A 66 17.19 14.10 -3.20
N ASN A 67 18.20 13.38 -2.70
CA ASN A 67 18.00 12.05 -2.10
C ASN A 67 17.10 12.10 -0.85
N THR A 68 17.27 13.10 0.00
CA THR A 68 16.44 13.28 1.21
C THR A 68 14.98 13.52 0.82
N ARG A 69 14.73 14.41 -0.15
CA ARG A 69 13.38 14.69 -0.65
C ARG A 69 12.75 13.46 -1.31
N ALA A 70 13.50 12.72 -2.11
CA ALA A 70 13.03 11.49 -2.74
C ALA A 70 12.64 10.44 -1.69
N ARG A 71 13.42 10.31 -0.61
CA ARG A 71 13.13 9.41 0.51
C ARG A 71 11.83 9.78 1.23
N GLY A 72 11.63 11.06 1.55
CA GLY A 72 10.38 11.50 2.19
C GLY A 72 9.13 11.26 1.31
N LEU A 73 9.27 11.41 -0.01
CA LEU A 73 8.20 11.08 -0.94
C LEU A 73 7.92 9.57 -1.00
N GLN A 74 8.97 8.73 -0.99
CA GLN A 74 8.83 7.27 -0.91
C GLN A 74 8.09 6.85 0.37
N GLU A 75 8.47 7.42 1.51
CA GLU A 75 7.81 7.17 2.79
C GLU A 75 6.33 7.57 2.76
N THR A 76 6.01 8.73 2.18
CA THR A 76 4.62 9.16 2.00
C THR A 76 3.82 8.17 1.14
N ILE A 77 4.42 7.59 0.10
CA ILE A 77 3.77 6.59 -0.73
C ILE A 77 3.56 5.29 0.05
N GLU A 78 4.55 4.83 0.82
CA GLU A 78 4.41 3.62 1.65
C GLU A 78 3.29 3.75 2.68
N VAL A 79 3.16 4.91 3.33
CA VAL A 79 2.04 5.19 4.25
C VAL A 79 0.71 5.07 3.52
N LYS A 80 0.58 5.62 2.31
CA LYS A 80 -0.64 5.53 1.50
C LYS A 80 -0.93 4.11 1.01
N VAL A 81 0.09 3.32 0.67
CA VAL A 81 -0.07 1.90 0.32
C VAL A 81 -0.62 1.13 1.52
N SER A 82 -0.05 1.34 2.70
CA SER A 82 -0.50 0.70 3.93
C SER A 82 -1.94 1.09 4.28
N ASP A 83 -2.27 2.38 4.18
CA ASP A 83 -3.62 2.88 4.44
C ASP A 83 -4.65 2.30 3.45
N ALA A 84 -4.36 2.32 2.15
CA ALA A 84 -5.24 1.74 1.13
C ALA A 84 -5.46 0.23 1.33
N ALA A 85 -4.40 -0.50 1.67
CA ALA A 85 -4.50 -1.93 1.98
C ALA A 85 -5.32 -2.19 3.25
N ALA A 86 -5.16 -1.38 4.29
CA ALA A 86 -5.93 -1.47 5.53
C ALA A 86 -7.42 -1.16 5.27
N ARG A 87 -7.73 -0.08 4.54
CA ARG A 87 -9.10 0.29 4.14
C ARG A 87 -9.77 -0.84 3.39
N TYR A 88 -9.07 -1.46 2.43
CA TYR A 88 -9.59 -2.63 1.70
C TYR A 88 -9.90 -3.80 2.64
N ARG A 89 -8.96 -4.19 3.50
CA ARG A 89 -9.13 -5.32 4.43
C ARG A 89 -10.30 -5.10 5.39
N THR A 90 -10.40 -3.89 5.94
CA THR A 90 -11.49 -3.51 6.86
C THR A 90 -12.84 -3.50 6.14
N ALA A 91 -12.92 -2.90 4.95
CA ALA A 91 -14.16 -2.89 4.16
C ALA A 91 -14.59 -4.30 3.77
N ARG A 92 -13.66 -5.14 3.34
CA ARG A 92 -13.92 -6.56 3.01
C ARG A 92 -14.41 -7.35 4.22
N LYS A 93 -13.80 -7.17 5.40
CA LYS A 93 -14.23 -7.85 6.63
C LYS A 93 -15.67 -7.49 7.00
N ALA A 94 -15.99 -6.20 6.97
CA ALA A 94 -17.34 -5.72 7.24
C ALA A 94 -18.37 -6.22 6.21
N PHE A 95 -18.00 -6.22 4.93
CA PHE A 95 -18.86 -6.75 3.86
C PHE A 95 -19.18 -8.24 4.05
N ILE A 96 -18.17 -9.05 4.42
CA ILE A 96 -18.34 -10.49 4.70
C ILE A 96 -19.26 -10.70 5.90
N ALA A 97 -19.14 -9.87 6.94
CA ALA A 97 -20.01 -9.95 8.11
C ALA A 97 -21.49 -9.67 7.78
N LEU A 98 -21.78 -8.92 6.71
CA LEU A 98 -23.13 -8.56 6.29
C LEU A 98 -23.74 -9.52 5.27
N LYS A 99 -22.96 -9.96 4.27
CA LYS A 99 -23.44 -10.78 3.14
C LYS A 99 -23.10 -12.27 3.26
N GLY A 100 -22.37 -12.67 4.30
CA GLY A 100 -21.81 -14.00 4.44
C GLY A 100 -20.57 -14.20 3.55
N ASN A 101 -19.96 -15.39 3.63
CA ASN A 101 -18.70 -15.70 2.94
C ASN A 101 -18.89 -16.26 1.52
N ASP A 102 -20.09 -16.76 1.20
CA ASP A 102 -20.38 -17.46 -0.05
C ASP A 102 -21.25 -16.59 -0.96
N GLY A 103 -20.58 -15.93 -1.90
CA GLY A 103 -21.26 -15.14 -2.93
C GLY A 103 -20.38 -14.85 -4.13
N PRO A 104 -20.99 -14.42 -5.25
CA PRO A 104 -20.27 -14.13 -6.48
C PRO A 104 -19.21 -13.05 -6.25
N TRP A 105 -19.42 -12.10 -5.33
CA TRP A 105 -18.46 -11.03 -5.04
C TRP A 105 -17.05 -11.54 -4.63
N LYS A 106 -16.89 -12.80 -4.19
CA LYS A 106 -15.61 -13.42 -3.82
C LYS A 106 -14.58 -13.40 -4.97
N HIS A 107 -15.02 -13.51 -6.22
CA HIS A 107 -14.10 -13.42 -7.36
C HIS A 107 -13.58 -11.99 -7.59
N LYS A 108 -14.41 -10.97 -7.28
CA LYS A 108 -14.04 -9.55 -7.41
C LYS A 108 -13.23 -9.04 -6.21
N MET A 109 -13.54 -9.53 -5.01
CA MET A 109 -12.96 -9.08 -3.74
C MET A 109 -12.22 -10.23 -3.03
N ARG A 110 -11.07 -10.60 -3.60
CA ARG A 110 -10.18 -11.63 -3.05
C ARG A 110 -9.49 -11.16 -1.77
N GLU A 111 -9.10 -12.11 -0.93
CA GLU A 111 -8.26 -11.78 0.22
C GLU A 111 -6.93 -11.15 -0.24
N LEU A 112 -6.57 -10.01 0.37
CA LEU A 112 -5.32 -9.31 0.09
C LEU A 112 -4.27 -9.68 1.14
N LYS A 113 -3.40 -10.63 0.80
CA LYS A 113 -2.28 -11.03 1.66
C LYS A 113 -1.21 -9.94 1.67
N ALA A 114 -0.35 -9.95 2.69
CA ALA A 114 0.78 -9.02 2.75
C ALA A 114 1.70 -9.16 1.53
N GLY A 115 1.89 -10.40 1.04
CA GLY A 115 2.71 -10.69 -0.14
C GLY A 115 2.11 -10.24 -1.48
N ASP A 116 0.82 -9.91 -1.52
CA ASP A 116 0.15 -9.43 -2.75
C ASP A 116 0.37 -7.92 -2.95
N VAL A 117 0.89 -7.21 -1.94
CA VAL A 117 1.11 -5.75 -1.96
C VAL A 117 2.45 -5.42 -2.62
N VAL A 118 2.59 -5.82 -3.87
CA VAL A 118 3.81 -5.65 -4.66
C VAL A 118 3.48 -4.96 -5.97
N GLY A 119 4.26 -3.95 -6.32
CA GLY A 119 4.12 -3.24 -7.57
C GLY A 119 4.62 -4.07 -8.75
N LEU A 120 4.04 -3.86 -9.92
CA LEU A 120 4.48 -4.53 -11.13
C LEU A 120 5.95 -4.20 -11.43
N GLY A 121 6.79 -5.23 -11.57
CA GLY A 121 8.22 -5.08 -11.83
C GLY A 121 9.05 -4.66 -10.61
N GLU A 122 8.43 -4.51 -9.43
CA GLU A 122 9.15 -4.03 -8.23
C GLU A 122 10.36 -4.89 -7.87
N SER A 123 10.30 -6.21 -8.06
CA SER A 123 11.44 -7.11 -7.86
C SER A 123 12.62 -6.77 -8.78
N ALA A 124 12.36 -6.49 -10.06
CA ALA A 124 13.39 -6.08 -11.01
C ALA A 124 13.93 -4.68 -10.68
N GLN A 125 13.07 -3.76 -10.25
CA GLN A 125 13.49 -2.42 -9.83
C GLN A 125 14.33 -2.41 -8.54
N ARG A 126 14.00 -3.27 -7.57
CA ARG A 126 14.81 -3.42 -6.34
C ARG A 126 16.21 -3.90 -6.65
N GLU A 127 16.35 -4.80 -7.61
CA GLU A 127 17.66 -5.28 -8.08
C GLU A 127 18.47 -4.17 -8.76
N LEU A 128 17.84 -3.37 -9.63
CA LEU A 128 18.50 -2.23 -10.27
C LEU A 128 18.97 -1.20 -9.24
N LEU A 129 18.14 -0.87 -8.24
CA LEU A 129 18.52 0.03 -7.15
C LEU A 129 19.73 -0.48 -6.37
N ARG A 130 19.77 -1.78 -6.04
CA ARG A 130 20.92 -2.39 -5.34
C ARG A 130 22.20 -2.23 -6.15
N ARG A 131 22.16 -2.55 -7.45
CA ARG A 131 23.32 -2.42 -8.35
C ARG A 131 23.83 -0.99 -8.43
N GLU A 132 22.94 -0.02 -8.51
CA GLU A 132 23.34 1.39 -8.50
C GLU A 132 23.97 1.81 -7.17
N ASP A 133 23.37 1.44 -6.04
CA ASP A 133 23.91 1.74 -4.71
C ASP A 133 25.30 1.09 -4.52
N GLU A 134 25.50 -0.14 -4.99
CA GLU A 134 26.79 -0.83 -5.00
C GLU A 134 27.82 -0.11 -5.89
N ALA A 135 27.44 0.27 -7.11
CA ALA A 135 28.31 1.01 -8.02
C ALA A 135 28.74 2.37 -7.43
N ILE A 136 27.84 3.08 -6.75
CA ILE A 136 28.14 4.33 -6.05
C ILE A 136 29.16 4.09 -4.92
N ARG A 137 28.98 3.03 -4.12
CA ARG A 137 29.93 2.68 -3.04
C ARG A 137 31.31 2.35 -3.58
N MET A 138 31.39 1.57 -4.66
CA MET A 138 32.65 1.21 -5.32
C MET A 138 33.38 2.44 -5.86
N ARG A 139 32.66 3.37 -6.53
CA ARG A 139 33.23 4.65 -6.98
C ARG A 139 33.75 5.50 -5.82
N ALA A 140 33.02 5.56 -4.72
CA ALA A 140 33.43 6.31 -3.53
C ALA A 140 34.65 5.68 -2.81
N GLN A 141 34.82 4.36 -2.87
CA GLN A 141 36.02 3.68 -2.38
C GLN A 141 37.22 3.95 -3.29
N ALA A 142 37.04 3.85 -4.62
CA ALA A 142 38.08 4.12 -5.61
C ALA A 142 38.62 5.57 -5.52
N ASN A 143 37.73 6.56 -5.36
CA ASN A 143 38.15 7.95 -5.16
C ASN A 143 38.97 8.15 -3.87
N ARG A 144 38.65 7.43 -2.78
CA ARG A 144 39.41 7.48 -1.52
C ARG A 144 40.78 6.81 -1.62
N SER A 145 40.90 5.71 -2.36
CA SER A 145 42.20 5.07 -2.60
C SER A 145 43.09 5.89 -3.54
N SER A 146 42.50 6.62 -4.50
CA SER A 146 43.28 7.50 -5.40
C SER A 146 43.82 8.73 -4.66
N SER A 147 43.03 9.35 -3.77
CA SER A 147 43.49 10.52 -2.99
C SER A 147 44.53 10.17 -1.92
N THR A 148 44.61 8.91 -1.51
CA THR A 148 45.63 8.44 -0.55
C THR A 148 46.95 8.10 -1.24
N ASN A 149 46.93 7.67 -2.50
CA ASN A 149 48.13 7.43 -3.30
C ASN A 149 48.77 8.72 -3.85
N GLU A 150 48.02 9.79 -4.09
CA GLU A 150 48.58 11.10 -4.53
C GLU A 150 49.23 11.90 -3.39
N ALA A 151 49.03 11.49 -2.13
CA ALA A 151 49.54 12.20 -0.94
C ALA A 151 50.88 11.62 -0.40
N ILE A 152 51.46 10.63 -1.08
CA ILE A 152 52.76 9.99 -0.76
C ILE A 152 53.76 10.34 -1.86
#